data_AF-A0A958ADV9-F1
#
_entry.id   AF-A0A958ADV9-F1
#
_cell.length_a   1.000
_cell.length_b   1.000
_cell.length_c   1.000
_cell.angle_alpha   90.00
_cell.angle_beta   90.00
_cell.angle_gamma   90.00
#
_symmetry.space_group_name_H-M   'P 1'
#
loop_
_entity.id
_entity.type
_entity.pdbx_description
1 polymer ?
#
loop_
_entity_poly.entity_id
_entity_poly.type
_entity_poly.pdbx_seq_one_letter_code
_entity_poly.pdbx_strand_id
1 'polypeptide(L)'
;ALTQWLASTRRNLIPSFIIERPPSAELRPDQIDPFNYTEVSPAIENLVQANHSNPALRRSEYKRWQMGVILKVSDKAFGTGRLMPITRR
;
A
#
# COMPACT_ATOMS: atom_id res chain seq x y z
N ALA A 1 -5.09 -3.03 -11.43
CA ALA A 1 -4.34 -2.79 -12.69
C ALA A 1 -3.38 -3.95 -13.01
N LEU A 2 -2.37 -4.22 -12.17
CA LEU A 2 -1.37 -5.27 -12.43
C LEU A 2 -1.98 -6.66 -12.68
N THR A 3 -2.93 -7.07 -11.85
CA THR A 3 -3.65 -8.34 -11.94
C THR A 3 -4.35 -8.51 -13.29
N GLN A 4 -4.98 -7.43 -13.79
CA GLN A 4 -5.66 -7.40 -15.08
C GLN A 4 -4.68 -7.48 -16.26
N TRP A 5 -3.55 -6.78 -16.17
CA TRP A 5 -2.47 -6.88 -17.16
C TRP A 5 -1.85 -8.29 -17.22
N LEU A 6 -1.71 -8.96 -16.08
CA LEU A 6 -1.25 -10.35 -16.04
C LEU A 6 -2.27 -11.30 -16.70
N ALA A 7 -3.56 -11.11 -16.44
CA ALA A 7 -4.62 -11.92 -17.03
C ALA A 7 -4.64 -11.81 -18.57
N SER A 8 -4.49 -10.60 -19.11
CA SER A 8 -4.45 -10.37 -20.56
C SER A 8 -3.19 -10.96 -21.22
N THR A 9 -2.05 -10.94 -20.53
CA THR A 9 -0.77 -11.39 -21.08
C THR A 9 -0.58 -12.91 -20.95
N ARG A 10 -1.12 -13.53 -19.89
CA ARG A 10 -0.85 -14.95 -19.53
C ARG A 10 -2.10 -15.84 -19.47
N ARG A 11 -3.09 -15.58 -20.33
CA ARG A 11 -4.29 -16.43 -20.53
C ARG A 11 -5.09 -16.70 -19.24
N ASN A 12 -5.57 -15.64 -18.58
CA ASN A 12 -6.51 -15.74 -17.45
C ASN A 12 -6.10 -16.73 -16.33
N LEU A 13 -4.80 -16.75 -16.01
CA LEU A 13 -4.25 -17.59 -14.94
C LEU A 13 -4.83 -17.27 -13.55
N ILE A 14 -5.34 -16.04 -13.36
CA ILE A 14 -5.90 -15.57 -12.10
C ILE A 14 -7.41 -15.78 -12.14
N PRO A 15 -7.98 -16.58 -11.22
CA PRO A 15 -9.43 -16.77 -11.13
C PRO A 15 -10.21 -15.46 -10.95
N SER A 16 -11.37 -15.34 -11.60
CA SER A 16 -12.21 -14.13 -11.57
C SER A 16 -12.64 -13.77 -10.14
N PHE A 17 -12.93 -14.76 -9.29
CA PHE A 17 -13.35 -14.52 -7.91
C PHE A 17 -12.29 -13.79 -7.05
N ILE A 18 -10.99 -13.90 -7.37
CA ILE A 18 -9.92 -13.16 -6.67
C ILE A 18 -9.98 -11.68 -7.01
N ILE A 19 -10.43 -11.35 -8.22
CA ILE A 19 -10.52 -9.98 -8.74
C ILE A 19 -11.82 -9.32 -8.29
N GLU A 20 -12.92 -10.07 -8.25
CA GLU A 20 -14.27 -9.56 -7.98
C GLU A 20 -14.60 -9.44 -6.49
N ARG A 21 -13.96 -10.25 -5.64
CA ARG A 21 -14.23 -10.21 -4.19
C ARG A 21 -13.90 -8.83 -3.60
N PRO A 22 -14.68 -8.34 -2.63
CA PRO A 22 -14.40 -7.07 -1.98
C PRO A 22 -13.08 -7.13 -1.18
N PRO A 23 -12.39 -5.99 -0.99
CA PRO A 23 -11.17 -5.93 -0.20
C PRO A 23 -11.50 -6.22 1.27
N SER A 24 -11.11 -7.40 1.75
CA SER A 24 -11.39 -7.88 3.10
C SER A 24 -10.15 -8.48 3.75
N ALA A 25 -10.04 -8.32 5.07
CA ALA A 25 -9.04 -9.01 5.89
C ALA A 25 -9.59 -10.30 6.55
N GLU A 26 -10.86 -10.66 6.27
CA GLU A 26 -11.47 -11.93 6.68
C GLU A 26 -11.44 -12.22 8.20
N LEU A 27 -11.31 -11.21 9.07
CA LEU A 27 -11.26 -11.41 10.54
C LEU A 27 -12.66 -11.53 11.17
N ARG A 28 -13.70 -11.05 10.47
CA ARG A 28 -15.10 -11.05 10.90
C ARG A 28 -16.03 -11.14 9.69
N PRO A 29 -17.26 -11.70 9.82
CA PRO A 29 -18.27 -11.64 8.76
C PRO A 29 -18.50 -10.22 8.24
N ASP A 30 -18.66 -10.11 6.92
CA ASP A 30 -18.92 -8.86 6.18
C ASP A 30 -17.88 -7.75 6.41
N GLN A 31 -16.68 -8.08 6.89
CA GLN A 31 -15.61 -7.12 7.03
C GLN A 31 -15.14 -6.65 5.66
N ILE A 32 -15.15 -5.35 5.44
CA ILE A 32 -14.60 -4.71 4.24
C ILE A 32 -13.62 -3.62 4.70
N ASP A 33 -12.55 -3.43 3.94
CA ASP A 33 -11.64 -2.31 4.11
C ASP A 33 -12.35 -1.00 3.70
N PRO A 34 -12.52 -0.03 4.61
CA PRO A 34 -13.32 1.18 4.34
C PRO A 34 -12.64 2.18 3.39
N PHE A 35 -11.38 1.98 3.00
CA PHE A 35 -10.65 2.98 2.22
C PHE A 35 -10.94 2.93 0.72
N ASN A 36 -11.21 4.10 0.13
CA ASN A 36 -11.21 4.27 -1.32
C ASN A 36 -9.77 4.46 -1.82
N TYR A 37 -9.15 3.37 -2.25
CA TYR A 37 -7.77 3.38 -2.75
C TYR A 37 -7.57 4.24 -4.00
N THR A 38 -8.60 4.47 -4.82
CA THR A 38 -8.49 5.34 -6.00
C THR A 38 -8.19 6.79 -5.61
N GLU A 39 -8.70 7.24 -4.46
CA GLU A 39 -8.49 8.59 -3.94
C GLU A 39 -7.28 8.67 -3.00
N VAL A 40 -7.15 7.70 -2.09
CA VAL A 40 -6.12 7.73 -1.04
C VAL A 40 -4.73 7.41 -1.60
N SER A 41 -4.62 6.51 -2.59
CA SER A 41 -3.31 6.08 -3.09
C SER A 41 -2.53 7.22 -3.75
N PRO A 42 -3.11 8.03 -4.66
CA PRO A 42 -2.40 9.17 -5.24
C PRO A 42 -1.97 10.20 -4.19
N ALA A 43 -2.81 10.46 -3.18
CA ALA A 43 -2.48 11.41 -2.11
C ALA A 43 -1.29 10.94 -1.26
N ILE A 44 -1.25 9.66 -0.90
CA ILE A 44 -0.13 9.07 -0.15
C ILE A 44 1.13 9.02 -1.01
N GLU A 45 1.01 8.64 -2.29
CA GLU A 45 2.14 8.61 -3.22
C GLU A 45 2.80 9.98 -3.33
N ASN A 46 2.02 11.03 -3.59
CA ASN A 46 2.51 12.41 -3.66
C ASN A 46 3.22 12.84 -2.37
N LEU A 47 2.67 12.49 -1.21
CA LEU A 47 3.25 12.79 0.08
C LEU A 47 4.57 12.04 0.30
N VAL A 48 4.66 10.78 -0.15
CA VAL A 48 5.88 9.98 -0.14
C VAL A 48 6.94 10.61 -1.02
N GLN A 49 6.61 10.89 -2.28
CA GLN A 49 7.51 11.52 -3.26
C GLN A 49 8.04 12.88 -2.78
N ALA A 50 7.19 13.71 -2.17
CA ALA A 50 7.54 15.03 -1.65
C ALA A 50 8.31 15.00 -0.31
N ASN A 51 8.63 13.84 0.27
CA ASN A 51 9.26 13.73 1.61
C ASN A 51 8.45 14.39 2.75
N HIS A 52 7.16 14.61 2.56
CA HIS A 52 6.28 15.18 3.58
C HIS A 52 5.68 14.09 4.45
N SER A 53 5.20 14.37 5.66
CA SER A 53 4.54 13.37 6.50
C SER A 53 3.34 13.97 7.22
N ASN A 54 2.25 13.21 7.32
CA ASN A 54 1.05 13.60 8.07
C ASN A 54 1.05 12.90 9.45
N PRO A 55 0.25 13.36 10.43
CA PRO A 55 0.23 12.77 11.76
C PRO A 55 -0.06 11.26 11.78
N ALA A 56 -0.93 10.77 10.90
CA ALA A 56 -1.26 9.34 10.81
C ALA A 56 -0.06 8.49 10.37
N LEU A 57 0.67 8.93 9.35
CA LEU A 57 1.91 8.31 8.89
C LEU A 57 2.97 8.37 9.99
N ARG A 58 3.16 9.53 10.64
CA ARG A 58 4.16 9.68 11.71
C ARG A 58 3.93 8.69 12.85
N ARG A 59 2.67 8.52 13.29
CA ARG A 59 2.32 7.51 14.31
C ARG A 59 2.62 6.08 13.87
N SER A 60 2.76 5.83 12.58
CA SER A 60 2.98 4.50 12.01
C SER A 60 4.43 4.26 11.57
N GLU A 61 5.36 5.20 11.80
CA GLU A 61 6.78 5.03 11.42
C GLU A 61 7.42 3.84 12.11
N TYR A 62 7.09 3.58 13.39
CA TYR A 62 7.62 2.44 14.11
C TYR A 62 7.32 1.11 13.42
N LYS A 63 6.13 0.97 12.79
CA LYS A 63 5.75 -0.23 12.03
C LYS A 63 6.64 -0.39 10.80
N ARG A 64 6.97 0.71 10.12
CA ARG A 64 7.81 0.70 8.91
C ARG A 64 9.24 0.28 9.18
N TRP A 65 9.79 0.68 10.34
CA TRP A 65 11.12 0.28 10.77
C TRP A 65 11.21 -1.22 11.11
N GLN A 66 10.10 -1.86 11.45
CA GLN A 66 10.02 -3.29 11.73
C GLN A 66 9.68 -4.14 10.49
N MET A 67 9.46 -3.50 9.34
CA MET A 67 9.15 -4.23 8.10
C MET A 67 10.37 -5.00 7.62
N GLY A 68 10.11 -6.15 6.99
CA GLY A 68 11.13 -6.89 6.26
C GLY A 68 11.65 -6.13 5.03
N VAL A 69 12.61 -6.72 4.33
CA VAL A 69 13.14 -6.18 3.08
C VAL A 69 12.05 -6.21 1.99
N ILE A 70 11.82 -5.09 1.30
CA ILE A 70 10.82 -4.95 0.24
C ILE A 70 11.50 -4.48 -1.05
N LEU A 71 11.04 -4.98 -2.19
CA LEU A 71 11.47 -4.51 -3.51
C LEU A 71 10.91 -3.11 -3.79
N LYS A 72 11.81 -2.17 -4.10
CA LYS A 72 11.43 -0.82 -4.48
C LYS A 72 10.87 -0.81 -5.91
N VAL A 73 9.62 -0.40 -6.06
CA VAL A 73 8.92 -0.33 -7.37
C VAL A 73 8.70 1.11 -7.87
N SER A 74 8.99 2.12 -7.04
CA SER A 74 8.90 3.55 -7.37
C SER A 74 10.23 4.25 -7.09
N ASP A 75 10.41 5.47 -7.59
CA ASP A 75 11.66 6.22 -7.37
C ASP A 75 11.94 6.42 -5.87
N LYS A 76 10.88 6.75 -5.12
CA LYS A 76 10.89 6.87 -3.67
C LYS A 76 9.78 6.05 -3.05
N ALA A 77 10.13 5.20 -2.08
CA ALA A 77 9.21 4.36 -1.34
C ALA A 77 9.52 4.42 0.17
N PHE A 78 8.66 3.80 0.99
CA PHE A 78 8.98 3.58 2.40
C PHE A 78 10.24 2.71 2.54
N GLY A 79 11.12 3.08 3.47
CA GLY A 79 12.40 2.38 3.72
C GLY A 79 13.61 3.20 3.33
N THR A 80 14.56 2.60 2.61
CA THR A 80 15.88 3.20 2.29
C THR A 80 15.82 4.48 1.44
N GLY A 81 14.69 4.78 0.80
CA GLY A 81 14.47 6.03 0.06
C GLY A 81 13.82 7.16 0.87
N ARG A 82 13.38 6.89 2.10
CA ARG A 82 12.61 7.83 2.92
C ARG A 82 12.79 7.52 4.41
N LEU A 83 13.80 8.14 5.01
CA LEU A 83 14.13 7.98 6.42
C LEU A 83 13.45 9.07 7.26
N MET A 84 12.43 8.66 8.04
CA MET A 84 11.73 9.53 8.98
C MET A 84 12.04 9.09 10.42
N PRO A 85 12.30 10.04 11.35
CA PRO A 85 12.53 9.68 12.75
C PRO A 85 11.25 9.13 13.39
N ILE A 86 11.41 8.07 14.20
CA ILE A 86 10.29 7.44 14.94
C ILE A 86 9.80 8.38 16.05
N THR A 87 10.73 8.96 16.81
CA THR A 87 10.43 9.87 17.93
C THR A 87 10.92 11.26 17.57
N ARG A 88 10.12 12.29 17.87
CA ARG A 88 10.59 13.68 17.99
C ARG A 88 10.50 14.07 19.47
N ARG A 89 11.51 14.78 19.97
CA ARG A 89 11.38 15.57 21.20
C ARG A 89 10.38 16.71 20.97
#